data_AF-A0A554JN06-F1
#
_entry.id   AF-A0A554JN06-F1
#
_cell.length_a   1.000
_cell.length_b   1.000
_cell.length_c   1.000
_cell.angle_alpha   90.00
_cell.angle_beta   90.00
_cell.angle_gamma   90.00
#
_symmetry.space_group_name_H-M   'P 1'
#
loop_
_entity.id
_entity.type
_entity.pdbx_description
1 polymer ?
#
loop_
_entity_poly.entity_id
_entity_poly.type
_entity_poly.pdbx_seq_one_letter_code
_entity_poly.pdbx_strand_id
1 'polypeptide(L)'
;DLITHPVIINVDFSYIHAVMENAGSALMGIGIASGENRAQAAAQAAVSSPLLEISINGAKGVLFAIAGGEDLGMIEVHEAAKIITESVDPNAKIIFGAIKDDKLKKNEIRVTVIATGFPAAGINPRGTPLFNLSREKEEAPLGKIYNAPTIPTKDDIKPDTKPKVEDKEDDDWGAVPSFLRRPKIK
;
A
#
# COMPACT_ATOMS: atom_id res chain seq x y z
N ASP A 1 -12.46 1.04 -11.28
CA ASP A 1 -12.88 0.72 -12.65
C ASP A 1 -12.71 -0.76 -13.01
N LEU A 2 -11.52 -1.36 -12.80
CA LEU A 2 -11.27 -2.78 -13.12
C LEU A 2 -12.17 -3.81 -12.43
N ILE A 3 -12.75 -3.49 -11.28
CA ILE A 3 -13.54 -4.44 -10.48
C ILE A 3 -15.04 -4.34 -10.81
N THR A 4 -15.48 -3.19 -11.33
CA THR A 4 -16.90 -2.79 -11.34
C THR A 4 -17.52 -2.75 -12.73
N HIS A 5 -16.73 -2.80 -13.80
CA HIS A 5 -17.20 -2.75 -15.19
C HIS A 5 -16.75 -4.00 -15.98
N PRO A 6 -17.48 -4.40 -17.03
CA PRO A 6 -17.06 -5.51 -17.90
C PRO A 6 -15.66 -5.27 -18.48
N VAL A 7 -14.72 -6.14 -18.13
CA VAL A 7 -13.32 -6.04 -18.53
C VAL A 7 -13.08 -6.91 -19.76
N ILE A 8 -12.53 -6.33 -20.83
CA ILE A 8 -12.14 -7.02 -22.08
C ILE A 8 -10.92 -7.92 -21.82
N ILE A 9 -10.01 -7.49 -20.94
CA ILE A 9 -8.84 -8.27 -20.49
C ILE A 9 -8.96 -8.48 -18.98
N ASN A 10 -9.50 -9.63 -18.57
CA ASN A 10 -9.71 -9.94 -17.17
C ASN A 10 -8.37 -10.07 -16.43
N VAL A 11 -8.13 -9.16 -15.49
CA VAL A 11 -7.07 -9.29 -14.51
C VAL A 11 -7.66 -10.01 -13.30
N ASP A 12 -7.04 -11.11 -12.86
CA ASP A 12 -7.55 -11.79 -11.67
C ASP A 12 -7.31 -10.96 -10.40
N PHE A 13 -8.21 -11.14 -9.43
CA PHE A 13 -8.17 -10.40 -8.18
C PHE A 13 -6.91 -10.72 -7.35
N SER A 14 -6.34 -11.91 -7.52
CA SER A 14 -5.13 -12.33 -6.80
C SER A 14 -3.89 -11.55 -7.24
N TYR A 15 -3.76 -11.23 -8.53
CA TYR A 15 -2.69 -10.39 -9.06
C TYR A 15 -2.84 -8.94 -8.58
N ILE A 16 -4.07 -8.41 -8.61
CA ILE A 16 -4.37 -7.06 -8.09
C ILE A 16 -4.04 -7.00 -6.59
N HIS A 17 -4.51 -7.98 -5.81
CA HIS A 17 -4.22 -8.09 -4.39
C HIS A 17 -2.72 -8.15 -4.15
N ALA A 18 -1.98 -9.00 -4.87
CA ALA A 18 -0.54 -9.13 -4.69
C ALA A 18 0.28 -7.88 -5.03
N VAL A 19 -0.25 -6.94 -5.84
CA VAL A 19 0.40 -5.64 -6.11
C VAL A 19 -0.02 -4.59 -5.10
N MET A 20 -1.23 -4.67 -4.56
CA MET A 20 -1.77 -3.69 -3.60
C MET A 20 -1.49 -4.06 -2.14
N GLU A 21 -1.29 -5.34 -1.83
CA GLU A 21 -1.02 -5.87 -0.51
C GLU A 21 0.41 -5.53 -0.10
N ASN A 22 0.58 -4.87 1.05
CA ASN A 22 1.87 -4.38 1.55
C ASN A 22 2.60 -3.38 0.63
N ALA A 23 1.87 -2.74 -0.30
CA ALA A 23 2.40 -1.73 -1.22
C ALA A 23 2.93 -0.46 -0.52
N GLY A 24 2.52 -0.20 0.72
CA GLY A 24 2.83 1.06 1.40
C GLY A 24 2.18 2.24 0.67
N SER A 25 2.97 3.24 0.30
CA SER A 25 2.49 4.40 -0.44
C SER A 25 2.06 4.03 -1.86
N ALA A 26 0.90 4.56 -2.27
CA ALA A 26 0.37 4.42 -3.61
C ALA A 26 0.08 5.81 -4.20
N LEU A 27 0.35 5.95 -5.50
CA LEU A 27 0.05 7.15 -6.27
C LEU A 27 -0.84 6.77 -7.45
N MET A 28 -1.76 7.66 -7.83
CA MET A 28 -2.72 7.43 -8.90
C MET A 28 -2.63 8.54 -9.93
N GLY A 29 -2.51 8.18 -11.19
CA GLY A 29 -2.53 9.10 -12.32
C GLY A 29 -3.71 8.78 -13.24
N ILE A 30 -4.37 9.82 -13.74
CA ILE A 30 -5.47 9.67 -14.69
C ILE A 30 -5.18 10.56 -15.90
N GLY A 31 -5.31 9.99 -17.09
CA GLY A 31 -5.21 10.69 -18.36
C GLY A 31 -6.41 10.38 -19.23
N ILE A 32 -6.93 11.41 -19.90
CA ILE A 32 -8.04 11.30 -20.84
C ILE A 32 -7.60 11.98 -22.13
N ALA A 33 -7.82 11.32 -23.26
CA ALA A 33 -7.56 11.93 -24.56
C ALA A 33 -8.53 11.38 -25.62
N SER A 34 -8.57 12.09 -26.75
CA SER A 34 -9.44 11.76 -27.87
C SER A 34 -8.75 11.99 -29.22
N GLY A 35 -9.22 11.33 -30.27
CA GLY A 35 -8.66 11.44 -31.62
C GLY A 35 -7.74 10.27 -32.01
N GLU A 36 -6.89 10.46 -33.00
CA GLU A 36 -6.08 9.39 -33.62
C GLU A 36 -4.95 8.88 -32.70
N ASN A 37 -4.26 9.76 -31.99
CA ASN A 37 -3.20 9.42 -31.02
C ASN A 37 -3.72 9.40 -29.57
N ARG A 38 -5.01 9.12 -29.37
CA ARG A 38 -5.66 9.18 -28.05
C ARG A 38 -5.03 8.26 -27.02
N ALA A 39 -4.59 7.07 -27.42
CA ALA A 39 -3.96 6.12 -26.50
C ALA A 39 -2.64 6.65 -25.93
N GLN A 40 -1.76 7.15 -26.82
CA GLN A 40 -0.47 7.70 -26.44
C GLN A 40 -0.62 8.95 -25.57
N ALA A 41 -1.48 9.88 -25.99
CA ALA A 41 -1.74 11.11 -25.26
C ALA A 41 -2.34 10.83 -23.87
N ALA A 42 -3.31 9.91 -23.77
CA ALA A 42 -3.90 9.54 -22.48
C ALA A 42 -2.89 8.85 -21.56
N ALA A 43 -2.05 7.95 -22.08
CA ALA A 43 -1.00 7.30 -21.30
C ALA A 43 0.01 8.32 -20.77
N GLN A 44 0.48 9.23 -21.63
CA GLN A 44 1.44 10.26 -21.24
C GLN A 44 0.85 11.24 -20.22
N ALA A 45 -0.43 11.60 -20.36
CA ALA A 45 -1.14 12.42 -19.40
C ALA A 45 -1.34 11.69 -18.06
N ALA A 46 -1.58 10.38 -18.07
CA ALA A 46 -1.71 9.59 -16.86
C ALA A 46 -0.38 9.50 -16.08
N VAL A 47 0.73 9.27 -16.78
CA VAL A 47 2.09 9.20 -16.21
C VAL A 47 2.60 10.54 -15.70
N SER A 48 2.21 11.64 -16.33
CA SER A 48 2.58 13.00 -15.92
C SER A 48 1.52 13.70 -15.06
N SER A 49 0.53 12.95 -14.56
CA SER A 49 -0.59 13.51 -13.81
C SER A 49 -0.11 14.18 -12.51
N PRO A 50 -0.62 15.37 -12.14
CA PRO A 50 -0.24 16.07 -10.90
C PRO A 50 -0.53 15.28 -9.61
N LEU A 51 -1.38 14.26 -9.69
CA LEU A 51 -1.68 13.34 -8.60
C LEU A 51 -0.54 12.33 -8.31
N LEU A 52 0.47 12.28 -9.19
CA LEU A 52 1.71 11.58 -9.01
C LEU A 52 2.76 12.57 -8.48
N GLU A 53 2.74 12.85 -7.17
CA GLU A 53 3.68 13.79 -6.53
C GLU A 53 5.16 13.37 -6.67
N ILE A 54 5.39 12.07 -6.86
CA ILE A 54 6.68 11.46 -7.16
C ILE A 54 6.53 10.80 -8.53
N SER A 55 7.52 10.98 -9.40
CA SER A 55 7.58 10.26 -10.68
C SER A 55 7.35 8.76 -10.44
N ILE A 56 6.64 8.09 -11.34
CA ILE A 56 6.38 6.63 -11.23
C ILE A 56 7.65 5.77 -11.30
N ASN A 57 8.79 6.39 -11.61
CA ASN A 57 10.13 5.85 -11.52
C ASN A 57 10.40 5.33 -10.10
N GLY A 58 10.60 4.03 -9.97
CA GLY A 58 10.89 3.36 -8.70
C GLY A 58 9.68 2.71 -8.01
N ALA A 59 8.49 2.76 -8.61
CA ALA A 59 7.37 1.94 -8.16
C ALA A 59 7.68 0.45 -8.40
N LYS A 60 7.52 -0.39 -7.38
CA LYS A 60 7.72 -1.85 -7.48
C LYS A 60 6.51 -2.57 -8.06
N GLY A 61 5.34 -1.96 -7.99
CA GLY A 61 4.10 -2.51 -8.51
C GLY A 61 3.33 -1.45 -9.25
N VAL A 62 2.89 -1.75 -10.46
CA VAL A 62 2.12 -0.82 -11.30
C VAL A 62 0.89 -1.55 -11.83
N LEU A 63 -0.27 -0.98 -11.57
CA LEU A 63 -1.54 -1.41 -12.11
C LEU A 63 -2.06 -0.31 -13.03
N PHE A 64 -2.41 -0.63 -14.27
CA PHE A 64 -3.09 0.33 -15.13
C PHE A 64 -4.31 -0.23 -15.85
N ALA A 65 -5.26 0.67 -16.10
CA ALA A 65 -6.53 0.42 -16.73
C ALA A 65 -6.63 1.28 -17.98
N ILE A 66 -7.07 0.69 -19.08
CA ILE A 66 -7.40 1.43 -20.30
C ILE A 66 -8.90 1.25 -20.52
N ALA A 67 -9.66 2.31 -20.32
CA ALA A 67 -11.09 2.34 -20.60
C ALA A 67 -11.33 3.05 -21.94
N GLY A 68 -12.12 2.43 -22.81
CA GLY A 68 -12.53 3.01 -24.09
C GLY A 68 -13.93 2.52 -24.48
N GLY A 69 -14.51 3.15 -25.51
CA GLY A 69 -15.79 2.74 -26.06
C GLY A 69 -15.69 1.46 -26.90
N GLU A 70 -16.66 1.22 -27.77
CA GLU A 70 -16.62 0.09 -28.71
C GLU A 70 -15.50 0.16 -29.75
N ASP A 71 -14.91 1.34 -29.91
CA ASP A 71 -13.84 1.63 -30.83
C ASP A 71 -12.44 1.36 -30.25
N LEU A 72 -12.33 0.85 -29.02
CA LEU A 72 -11.04 0.52 -28.41
C LEU A 72 -10.37 -0.67 -29.11
N GLY A 73 -9.27 -0.41 -29.81
CA GLY A 73 -8.49 -1.42 -30.52
C GLY A 73 -7.32 -1.97 -29.70
N MET A 74 -6.84 -3.17 -30.07
CA MET A 74 -5.64 -3.76 -29.46
C MET A 74 -4.36 -2.97 -29.75
N ILE A 75 -4.29 -2.26 -30.88
CA ILE A 75 -3.15 -1.39 -31.23
C ILE A 75 -3.04 -0.25 -30.21
N GLU A 76 -4.14 0.41 -29.90
CA GLU A 76 -4.22 1.49 -28.92
C GLU A 76 -3.82 1.00 -27.52
N VAL A 77 -4.31 -0.17 -27.12
CA VAL A 77 -3.93 -0.81 -25.85
C VAL A 77 -2.41 -1.05 -25.79
N HIS A 78 -1.82 -1.54 -26.88
CA HIS A 78 -0.39 -1.81 -26.97
C HIS A 78 0.45 -0.52 -26.88
N GLU A 79 0.05 0.55 -27.58
CA GLU A 79 0.75 1.84 -27.56
C GLU A 79 0.72 2.49 -26.18
N ALA A 80 -0.45 2.50 -25.52
CA ALA A 80 -0.56 3.00 -24.16
C ALA A 80 0.28 2.17 -23.17
N ALA A 81 0.24 0.85 -23.28
CA ALA A 81 1.03 -0.05 -22.44
C ALA A 81 2.54 0.22 -22.60
N LYS A 82 3.02 0.39 -23.84
CA LYS A 82 4.43 0.68 -24.14
C LYS A 82 4.93 1.92 -23.39
N ILE A 83 4.21 3.04 -23.49
CA ILE A 83 4.59 4.31 -22.83
C ILE A 83 4.65 4.16 -21.31
N ILE A 84 3.67 3.47 -20.71
CA ILE A 84 3.63 3.24 -19.26
C ILE A 84 4.81 2.35 -18.84
N THR A 85 5.06 1.26 -19.58
CA THR A 85 6.17 0.33 -19.29
C THR A 85 7.55 0.98 -19.41
N GLU A 86 7.72 1.94 -20.34
CA GLU A 86 8.97 2.69 -20.52
C GLU A 86 9.23 3.69 -19.39
N SER A 87 8.18 4.08 -18.67
CA SER A 87 8.26 5.09 -17.61
C SER A 87 8.41 4.48 -16.20
N VAL A 88 8.35 3.16 -16.06
CA VAL A 88 8.41 2.45 -14.77
C VAL A 88 9.73 1.67 -14.62
N ASP A 89 10.00 1.15 -13.42
CA ASP A 89 11.18 0.31 -13.21
C ASP A 89 11.08 -1.00 -14.03
N PRO A 90 12.15 -1.43 -14.73
CA PRO A 90 12.14 -2.69 -15.48
C PRO A 90 11.86 -3.94 -14.65
N ASN A 91 12.09 -3.88 -13.33
CA ASN A 91 11.83 -4.97 -12.40
C ASN A 91 10.47 -4.83 -11.68
N ALA A 92 9.67 -3.80 -12.02
CA ALA A 92 8.35 -3.63 -11.44
C ALA A 92 7.40 -4.73 -11.90
N LYS A 93 6.51 -5.15 -10.99
CA LYS A 93 5.39 -6.03 -11.35
C LYS A 93 4.30 -5.19 -12.00
N ILE A 94 4.05 -5.45 -13.29
CA ILE A 94 3.08 -4.69 -14.08
C ILE A 94 1.83 -5.53 -14.30
N ILE A 95 0.68 -4.93 -14.04
CA ILE A 95 -0.64 -5.50 -14.28
C ILE A 95 -1.42 -4.50 -15.14
N PHE A 96 -2.04 -4.99 -16.20
CA PHE A 96 -2.84 -4.15 -17.08
C PHE A 96 -4.20 -4.77 -17.36
N GLY A 97 -5.23 -3.92 -17.45
CA GLY A 97 -6.57 -4.30 -17.86
C GLY A 97 -7.11 -3.36 -18.92
N ALA A 98 -7.95 -3.88 -19.82
CA ALA A 98 -8.72 -3.10 -20.79
C ALA A 98 -10.20 -3.22 -20.46
N ILE A 99 -10.91 -2.11 -20.34
CA ILE A 99 -12.30 -2.03 -19.91
C ILE A 99 -13.09 -1.41 -21.05
N LYS A 100 -14.26 -1.99 -21.36
CA LYS A 100 -15.23 -1.35 -22.24
C LYS A 100 -16.12 -0.46 -21.38
N ASP A 101 -16.08 0.85 -21.59
CA ASP A 101 -16.93 1.81 -20.90
C ASP A 101 -17.82 2.53 -21.92
N ASP A 102 -19.07 2.08 -22.01
CA ASP A 102 -20.08 2.65 -22.93
C ASP A 102 -20.49 4.08 -22.56
N LYS A 103 -20.05 4.60 -21.40
CA LYS A 103 -20.29 5.99 -20.99
C LYS A 103 -19.27 6.96 -21.59
N LEU A 104 -18.13 6.46 -22.08
CA LEU A 104 -17.13 7.29 -22.73
C LEU A 104 -17.64 7.77 -24.09
N LYS A 105 -17.24 8.98 -24.49
CA LYS A 105 -17.57 9.50 -25.81
C LYS A 105 -16.87 8.67 -26.89
N LYS A 106 -17.44 8.68 -28.10
CA LYS A 106 -16.80 8.09 -29.27
C LYS A 106 -15.43 8.74 -29.48
N ASN A 107 -14.42 7.93 -29.79
CA ASN A 107 -13.02 8.33 -29.94
C ASN A 107 -12.37 8.84 -28.65
N GLU A 108 -12.88 8.54 -27.46
CA GLU A 108 -12.28 8.91 -26.17
C GLU A 108 -11.69 7.67 -25.47
N ILE A 109 -10.51 7.83 -24.87
CA ILE A 109 -9.86 6.82 -24.02
C ILE A 109 -9.51 7.47 -22.68
N ARG A 110 -9.77 6.73 -21.60
CA ARG A 110 -9.34 7.04 -20.24
C ARG A 110 -8.31 6.01 -19.80
N VAL A 111 -7.11 6.47 -19.48
CA VAL A 111 -6.05 5.66 -18.87
C VAL A 111 -5.96 6.00 -17.39
N THR A 112 -5.98 4.98 -16.55
CA THR A 112 -5.79 5.11 -15.10
C THR A 112 -4.58 4.30 -14.70
N VAL A 113 -3.61 4.91 -14.04
CA VAL A 113 -2.39 4.27 -13.56
C VAL A 113 -2.37 4.35 -12.04
N ILE A 114 -2.04 3.25 -11.37
CA ILE A 114 -1.85 3.15 -9.93
C ILE A 114 -0.46 2.58 -9.72
N ALA A 115 0.44 3.40 -9.18
CA ALA A 115 1.80 3.02 -8.84
C ALA A 115 1.90 2.78 -7.34
N THR A 116 2.62 1.73 -6.94
CA THR A 116 2.68 1.21 -5.57
C THR A 116 4.09 0.74 -5.24
N GLY A 117 4.41 0.61 -3.95
CA GLY A 117 5.70 0.07 -3.51
C GLY A 117 6.86 1.02 -3.73
N PHE A 118 6.62 2.33 -3.64
CA PHE A 118 7.69 3.32 -3.69
C PHE A 118 8.70 3.07 -2.57
N PRO A 119 10.01 3.13 -2.84
CA PRO A 119 11.02 3.04 -1.80
C PRO A 119 10.76 4.18 -0.82
N ALA A 120 10.57 3.85 0.47
CA ALA A 120 10.54 4.85 1.51
C ALA A 120 11.85 5.63 1.43
N ALA A 121 11.79 6.91 1.02
CA ALA A 121 12.92 7.81 1.15
C ALA A 121 13.35 7.74 2.61
N GLY A 122 14.59 7.28 2.84
CA GLY A 122 15.02 6.72 4.11
C GLY A 122 14.87 7.67 5.31
N ILE A 123 13.71 7.65 5.95
CA ILE A 123 13.62 7.92 7.37
C ILE A 123 14.15 6.66 8.05
N ASN A 124 15.47 6.55 8.12
CA ASN A 124 16.12 5.67 9.07
C ASN A 124 15.81 6.24 10.47
N PRO A 125 15.03 5.59 11.35
CA PRO A 125 14.90 6.01 12.74
C PRO A 125 16.18 5.77 13.55
N ARG A 126 17.29 5.35 12.92
CA ARG A 126 18.62 5.30 13.54
C ARG A 126 19.27 6.68 13.48
N GLY A 127 18.74 7.59 14.29
CA GLY A 127 19.48 8.76 14.71
C GLY A 127 20.78 8.31 15.39
N THR A 128 21.91 8.63 14.77
CA THR A 128 23.17 8.80 15.48
C THR A 128 22.97 9.92 16.50
N PRO A 129 23.28 9.73 17.79
CA PRO A 129 23.20 10.83 18.74
C PRO A 129 24.33 11.80 18.40
N LEU A 130 23.98 12.96 17.84
CA LEU A 130 24.92 14.00 17.42
C LEU A 130 25.34 14.92 18.58
N PHE A 131 25.43 14.40 19.81
CA PHE A 131 25.90 15.15 20.98
C PHE A 131 27.04 14.38 21.65
N ASN A 132 28.23 14.49 21.07
CA ASN A 132 29.47 14.33 21.80
C ASN A 132 30.22 15.66 21.73
N LEU A 133 29.68 16.67 22.42
CA LEU A 133 30.37 17.94 22.61
C LEU A 133 31.24 17.81 23.86
N SER A 134 32.55 17.76 23.64
CA SER A 134 33.60 17.85 24.64
C SER A 134 33.31 18.96 25.64
N ARG A 135 33.12 18.58 26.90
CA ARG A 135 32.90 19.50 28.01
C ARG A 135 34.25 20.07 28.44
N GLU A 136 34.57 21.26 27.93
CA GLU A 136 35.59 22.11 28.56
C GLU A 136 35.06 22.62 29.91
N LYS A 137 35.94 22.54 30.91
CA LYS A 137 35.72 22.95 32.29
C LYS A 137 35.65 24.48 32.36
N GLU A 138 34.57 25.02 32.92
CA GLU A 138 34.61 26.32 33.57
C GLU A 138 33.73 26.31 34.82
N GLU A 139 34.36 26.60 35.96
CA GLU A 139 33.79 26.61 37.31
C GLU A 139 33.22 28.00 37.63
N ALA A 140 32.01 28.06 38.21
CA ALA A 140 31.57 29.18 39.07
C ALA A 140 30.45 28.72 40.04
N PRO A 141 30.32 29.33 41.24
CA PRO A 141 29.89 28.61 42.44
C PRO A 141 28.38 28.65 42.76
N LEU A 142 28.04 27.80 43.74
CA LEU A 142 26.73 27.38 44.23
C LEU A 142 25.73 28.49 44.58
N GLY A 143 24.50 28.33 44.08
CA GLY A 143 23.26 28.79 44.71
C GLY A 143 22.38 27.58 45.05
N LYS A 144 22.26 27.24 46.34
CA LYS A 144 21.44 26.12 46.82
C LYS A 144 19.97 26.54 46.89
N ILE A 145 19.06 25.79 46.25
CA ILE A 145 17.65 25.74 46.65
C ILE A 145 17.27 24.27 46.83
N TYR A 146 16.85 23.95 48.05
CA TYR A 146 16.51 22.61 48.52
C TYR A 146 15.03 22.32 48.21
N ASN A 147 14.76 21.25 47.45
CA ASN A 147 13.76 20.25 47.81
C ASN A 147 13.81 19.07 46.83
N ALA A 148 14.29 17.93 47.30
CA ALA A 148 14.16 16.65 46.61
C ALA A 148 13.54 15.63 47.60
N PRO A 149 12.41 14.98 47.27
CA PRO A 149 12.01 13.76 47.95
C PRO A 149 12.93 12.62 47.49
N THR A 150 13.51 11.93 48.47
CA THR A 150 14.38 10.76 48.31
C THR A 150 13.59 9.55 47.82
N ILE A 151 14.02 8.94 46.70
CA ILE A 151 13.61 7.59 46.31
C ILE A 151 14.56 6.61 47.01
N PRO A 152 14.08 5.67 47.83
CA PRO A 152 14.95 4.69 48.47
C PRO A 152 15.38 3.61 47.47
N THR A 153 16.69 3.37 47.39
CA THR A 153 17.28 2.12 46.94
C THR A 153 17.22 1.10 48.08
N LYS A 154 16.86 -0.15 47.75
CA LYS A 154 17.54 -1.38 48.21
C LYS A 154 16.81 -2.63 47.68
N ASP A 155 17.60 -3.43 46.97
CA ASP A 155 17.87 -4.85 47.20
C ASP A 155 16.74 -5.81 47.58
N ASP A 156 16.91 -7.02 47.05
CA ASP A 156 16.30 -8.30 47.42
C ASP A 156 15.04 -8.71 46.63
N ILE A 157 15.20 -9.71 45.74
CA ILE A 157 14.68 -11.09 45.92
C ILE A 157 14.80 -11.87 44.60
N LYS A 158 15.46 -13.03 44.67
CA LYS A 158 15.58 -14.08 43.63
C LYS A 158 14.25 -14.82 43.40
N PRO A 159 14.10 -15.54 42.27
CA PRO A 159 12.81 -15.93 41.69
C PRO A 159 12.25 -17.21 42.31
N ASP A 160 10.93 -17.33 42.44
CA ASP A 160 10.31 -18.65 42.50
C ASP A 160 8.81 -18.71 42.12
N THR A 161 8.50 -19.81 41.42
CA THR A 161 7.27 -20.63 41.35
C THR A 161 5.92 -20.15 40.75
N LYS A 162 5.32 -21.13 40.02
CA LYS A 162 4.12 -21.15 39.15
C LYS A 162 2.77 -20.97 39.90
N PRO A 163 1.66 -20.89 39.15
CA PRO A 163 0.57 -21.84 39.40
C PRO A 163 0.09 -22.62 38.16
N LYS A 164 -0.54 -23.75 38.47
CA LYS A 164 -0.89 -24.95 37.69
C LYS A 164 -2.36 -24.88 37.25
N VAL A 165 -2.71 -25.34 36.05
CA VAL A 165 -4.10 -25.67 35.67
C VAL A 165 -4.10 -26.98 34.87
N GLU A 166 -4.74 -27.98 35.45
CA GLU A 166 -5.13 -29.32 34.98
C GLU A 166 -6.32 -29.68 35.92
N ASP A 167 -7.46 -30.23 35.52
CA ASP A 167 -7.86 -31.11 34.42
C ASP A 167 -9.38 -30.99 34.20
N LYS A 168 -9.88 -31.35 33.01
CA LYS A 168 -10.72 -32.55 32.78
C LYS A 168 -11.44 -32.52 31.42
N GLU A 169 -11.27 -33.62 30.70
CA GLU A 169 -12.11 -34.08 29.59
C GLU A 169 -13.52 -34.38 30.10
N ASP A 170 -14.52 -33.99 29.33
CA ASP A 170 -15.73 -34.77 29.00
C ASP A 170 -16.50 -34.01 27.90
N ASP A 171 -17.18 -34.78 27.05
CA ASP A 171 -17.89 -34.40 25.83
C ASP A 171 -18.73 -33.10 25.85
N ASP A 172 -18.92 -32.53 24.65
CA ASP A 172 -20.17 -31.88 24.18
C ASP A 172 -20.00 -30.47 23.58
N TRP A 173 -19.92 -30.40 22.24
CA TRP A 173 -20.67 -29.50 21.33
C TRP A 173 -21.01 -28.04 21.77
N GLY A 174 -20.16 -27.37 22.56
CA GLY A 174 -20.43 -26.07 23.19
C GLY A 174 -20.02 -24.81 22.43
N ALA A 175 -19.20 -24.92 21.37
CA ALA A 175 -18.62 -23.75 20.68
C ALA A 175 -19.39 -23.29 19.42
N VAL A 176 -20.51 -23.94 19.09
CA VAL A 176 -21.29 -23.60 17.88
C VAL A 176 -22.42 -22.66 18.26
N PRO A 177 -22.49 -21.45 17.66
CA PRO A 177 -23.57 -20.54 17.92
C PRO A 177 -24.94 -21.18 17.63
N SER A 178 -25.96 -20.77 18.38
CA SER A 178 -27.30 -21.37 18.39
C SER A 178 -27.95 -21.49 17.00
N PHE A 179 -27.57 -20.64 16.05
CA PHE A 179 -28.05 -20.62 14.66
C PHE A 179 -27.53 -21.77 13.78
N LEU A 180 -26.46 -22.49 14.15
CA LEU A 180 -25.94 -23.65 13.41
C LEU A 180 -26.49 -25.01 13.90
N ARG A 181 -27.32 -25.03 14.95
CA ARG A 181 -27.92 -26.27 15.47
C ARG A 181 -29.12 -26.66 14.60
N ARG A 182 -28.96 -27.71 13.78
CA ARG A 182 -30.09 -28.30 13.02
C ARG A 182 -31.14 -28.83 14.01
N PRO A 183 -32.44 -28.49 13.87
CA PRO A 183 -33.48 -29.14 14.63
C PRO A 183 -33.65 -30.58 14.15
N LYS A 184 -33.52 -31.57 15.04
CA LYS A 184 -33.92 -32.95 14.75
C LYS A 184 -35.45 -33.00 14.71
N ILE A 185 -35.99 -33.29 13.53
CA ILE A 185 -37.40 -33.61 13.32
C ILE A 185 -37.65 -35.02 13.87
N LYS A 186 -38.61 -35.16 14.78
CA LYS A 186 -39.43 -36.36 14.97
C LYS A 186 -40.85 -35.93 15.26
#